data_AF-A0A2G2CQW6-F1
#
_entry.id   AF-A0A2G2CQW6-F1
#
_cell.length_a   1.000
_cell.length_b   1.000
_cell.length_c   1.000
_cell.angle_alpha   90.00
_cell.angle_beta   90.00
_cell.angle_gamma   90.00
#
_symmetry.space_group_name_H-M   'P 1'
#
loop_
_entity.id
_entity.type
_entity.pdbx_description
1 polymer ?
#
loop_
_entity_poly.entity_id
_entity_poly.type
_entity_poly.pdbx_seq_one_letter_code
_entity_poly.pdbx_strand_id
1 'polypeptide(L)'
;MEHVELFFKSIFIDNMVFATFLGMCSYLAVSKKVSTAVGLGAAVIFVLAVTVPINWLLDQYILRDGALVWLGEEYASYDLSFLSFILFIATIATMVQLVEIVVEKFSPSLYNSLGIFLPLIAVNCAILGGSLFMQSRDIATLGLALNYGVSSGIGWFLAILAIAAIREKIRYSNVPAPLRGLGITFIITGLMAIGFMSFGGMLTGGDESTPSLDGNPENVGMQTEQINEENIETAQTVEVSTITKQ
;
A
#
# COMPACT_ATOMS: atom_id res chain seq x y z
N MET A 1 4.36 -6.53 24.13
CA MET A 1 4.91 -5.25 23.66
C MET A 1 5.09 -5.26 22.15
N GLU A 2 5.60 -6.36 21.58
CA GLU A 2 5.73 -6.60 20.14
C GLU A 2 4.46 -6.29 19.30
N HIS A 3 3.26 -6.74 19.72
CA HIS A 3 2.02 -6.40 19.01
C HIS A 3 1.72 -4.89 18.98
N VAL A 4 2.06 -4.16 20.04
CA VAL A 4 1.77 -2.72 20.16
C VAL A 4 2.78 -1.91 19.35
N GLU A 5 4.06 -2.27 19.40
CA GLU A 5 5.10 -1.65 18.56
C GLU A 5 4.83 -1.88 17.07
N LEU A 6 4.49 -3.11 16.67
CA LEU A 6 4.12 -3.40 15.29
C LEU A 6 2.86 -2.65 14.84
N PHE A 7 1.90 -2.45 15.75
CA PHE A 7 0.69 -1.69 15.49
C PHE A 7 1.00 -0.22 15.21
N PHE A 8 1.77 0.45 16.08
CA PHE A 8 2.16 1.85 15.86
C PHE A 8 3.09 2.03 14.66
N LYS A 9 4.05 1.11 14.47
CA LYS A 9 4.96 1.12 13.32
C LYS A 9 4.19 1.02 12.01
N SER A 10 3.26 0.07 11.90
CA SER A 10 2.47 -0.14 10.67
C SER A 10 1.51 1.01 10.35
N ILE A 11 1.01 1.71 11.36
CA ILE A 11 0.07 2.83 11.16
C ILE A 11 0.80 4.11 10.71
N PHE A 12 1.91 4.45 11.37
CA PHE A 12 2.55 5.76 11.22
C PHE A 12 3.87 5.72 10.44
N ILE A 13 4.70 4.71 10.64
CA ILE A 13 6.05 4.63 10.05
C ILE A 13 5.98 3.96 8.69
N ASP A 14 5.41 2.74 8.64
CA ASP A 14 5.27 1.95 7.42
C ASP A 14 3.89 2.18 6.76
N ASN A 15 3.41 3.42 6.78
CA ASN A 15 2.07 3.72 6.26
C ASN A 15 1.99 3.39 4.76
N MET A 16 1.01 2.57 4.39
CA MET A 16 0.82 2.10 3.01
C MET A 16 0.66 3.22 1.96
N VAL A 17 0.09 4.36 2.34
CA VAL A 17 -0.19 5.45 1.41
C VAL A 17 0.96 6.44 1.31
N PHE A 18 1.55 6.82 2.45
CA PHE A 18 2.55 7.90 2.48
C PHE A 18 4.00 7.40 2.41
N ALA A 19 4.29 6.21 2.91
CA ALA A 19 5.65 5.65 2.87
C ALA A 19 5.89 4.83 1.60
N THR A 20 4.90 4.03 1.18
CA THR A 20 5.06 3.09 0.05
C THR A 20 4.24 3.46 -1.18
N PHE A 21 3.37 4.48 -1.11
CA PHE A 21 2.53 4.96 -2.23
C PHE A 21 1.57 3.90 -2.83
N LEU A 22 1.09 2.96 -2.01
CA LEU A 22 0.09 1.97 -2.43
C LEU A 22 -1.35 2.45 -2.19
N GLY A 23 -2.25 2.10 -3.11
CA GLY A 23 -3.69 2.38 -2.99
C GLY A 23 -4.12 3.78 -3.42
N MET A 24 -3.26 4.49 -4.17
CA MET A 24 -3.48 5.88 -4.60
C MET A 24 -4.73 6.06 -5.47
N CYS A 25 -5.10 5.05 -6.28
CA CYS A 25 -6.22 5.14 -7.21
C CYS A 25 -7.55 5.41 -6.51
N SER A 26 -7.90 4.58 -5.52
CA SER A 26 -9.13 4.72 -4.73
C SER A 26 -9.03 5.88 -3.73
N TYR A 27 -7.84 6.11 -3.16
CA TYR A 27 -7.56 7.23 -2.27
C TYR A 27 -7.81 8.60 -2.93
N LEU A 28 -7.33 8.83 -4.15
CA LEU A 28 -7.53 10.09 -4.87
C LEU A 28 -8.96 10.24 -5.42
N ALA A 29 -9.56 9.13 -5.87
CA ALA A 29 -10.89 9.12 -6.47
C ALA A 29 -12.00 9.44 -5.45
N VAL A 30 -11.94 8.84 -4.25
CA VAL A 30 -13.08 8.82 -3.29
C VAL A 30 -12.90 9.81 -2.11
N SER A 31 -11.84 10.62 -2.11
CA SER A 31 -11.59 11.62 -1.05
C SER A 31 -12.36 12.96 -1.20
N LYS A 32 -13.49 13.00 -1.93
CA LYS A 32 -14.25 14.26 -2.12
C LYS A 32 -15.17 14.64 -0.96
N LYS A 33 -15.63 13.66 -0.19
CA LYS A 33 -16.54 13.82 0.95
C LYS A 33 -16.05 12.92 2.10
N VAL A 34 -16.08 13.42 3.32
CA VAL A 34 -15.68 12.62 4.50
C VAL A 34 -16.58 11.40 4.68
N SER A 35 -17.90 11.53 4.48
CA SER A 35 -18.85 10.42 4.66
C SER A 35 -18.58 9.22 3.74
N THR A 36 -18.20 9.46 2.49
CA THR A 36 -17.84 8.39 1.54
C THR A 36 -16.47 7.79 1.84
N ALA A 37 -15.51 8.63 2.26
CA ALA A 37 -14.17 8.19 2.65
C ALA A 37 -14.20 7.25 3.87
N VAL A 38 -15.04 7.55 4.86
CA VAL A 38 -15.21 6.71 6.05
C VAL A 38 -15.76 5.33 5.67
N GLY A 39 -16.80 5.28 4.83
CA GLY A 39 -17.38 4.01 4.39
C GLY A 39 -16.39 3.14 3.60
N LEU A 40 -15.64 3.75 2.68
CA LEU A 40 -14.63 3.04 1.91
C LEU A 40 -13.49 2.52 2.80
N GLY A 41 -12.96 3.36 3.70
CA GLY A 41 -11.84 2.94 4.54
C GLY A 41 -12.24 1.91 5.59
N ALA A 42 -13.46 1.94 6.11
CA ALA A 42 -13.98 0.86 6.95
C ALA A 42 -14.05 -0.48 6.19
N ALA A 43 -14.48 -0.46 4.92
CA ALA A 43 -14.47 -1.65 4.07
C ALA A 43 -13.04 -2.17 3.82
N VAL A 44 -12.08 -1.28 3.56
CA VAL A 44 -10.66 -1.65 3.37
C VAL A 44 -10.05 -2.26 4.64
N ILE A 45 -10.31 -1.70 5.83
CA ILE A 45 -9.87 -2.28 7.12
C ILE A 45 -10.42 -3.70 7.25
N PHE A 46 -11.71 -3.89 7.01
CA PHE A 46 -12.33 -5.20 7.14
C PHE A 46 -11.74 -6.23 6.17
N VAL A 47 -11.54 -5.85 4.90
CA VAL A 47 -10.92 -6.74 3.90
C VAL A 47 -9.49 -7.08 4.30
N LEU A 48 -8.67 -6.12 4.71
CA LEU A 48 -7.28 -6.37 5.15
C LEU A 48 -7.22 -7.24 6.41
N ALA A 49 -8.09 -6.98 7.39
CA ALA A 49 -8.14 -7.74 8.64
C ALA A 49 -8.44 -9.23 8.43
N VAL A 50 -9.16 -9.58 7.36
CA VAL A 50 -9.51 -10.97 7.05
C VAL A 50 -8.57 -11.59 6.01
N THR A 51 -8.24 -10.85 4.95
CA THR A 51 -7.39 -11.37 3.86
C THR A 51 -5.96 -11.62 4.30
N VAL A 52 -5.37 -10.79 5.17
CA VAL A 52 -3.98 -10.98 5.62
C VAL A 52 -3.83 -12.27 6.43
N PRO A 53 -4.66 -12.58 7.46
CA PRO A 53 -4.59 -13.87 8.15
C PRO A 53 -4.88 -15.08 7.25
N ILE A 54 -5.79 -14.97 6.28
CA ILE A 54 -6.07 -16.07 5.35
C ILE A 54 -4.88 -16.29 4.42
N ASN A 55 -4.30 -15.22 3.86
CA ASN A 55 -3.12 -15.31 3.01
C ASN A 55 -1.89 -15.81 3.79
N TRP A 56 -1.78 -15.48 5.08
CA TRP A 56 -0.79 -16.08 5.98
C TRP A 56 -0.95 -17.60 6.08
N LEU A 57 -2.20 -18.06 6.27
CA LEU A 57 -2.50 -19.49 6.33
C LEU A 57 -2.19 -20.18 5.00
N LEU A 58 -2.51 -19.55 3.87
CA LEU A 58 -2.16 -20.08 2.56
C LEU A 58 -0.64 -20.14 2.40
N ASP A 59 0.10 -19.08 2.74
CA ASP A 59 1.56 -19.06 2.63
C ASP A 59 2.21 -20.20 3.42
N GLN A 60 1.83 -20.35 4.69
CA GLN A 60 2.43 -21.35 5.58
C GLN A 60 2.04 -22.79 5.26
N TYR A 61 0.83 -23.04 4.75
CA TYR A 61 0.30 -24.40 4.53
C TYR A 61 0.32 -24.85 3.06
N ILE A 62 0.49 -23.96 2.10
CA ILE A 62 0.41 -24.30 0.67
C ILE A 62 1.64 -23.82 -0.12
N LEU A 63 2.23 -22.66 0.19
CA LEU A 63 3.21 -22.05 -0.71
C LEU A 63 4.67 -22.33 -0.31
N ARG A 64 4.97 -22.38 0.99
CA ARG A 64 6.34 -22.60 1.48
C ARG A 64 6.87 -23.99 1.14
N ASP A 65 8.19 -24.06 0.99
CA ASP A 65 8.93 -25.32 0.85
C ASP A 65 8.57 -26.29 1.98
N GLY A 66 8.10 -27.49 1.62
CA GLY A 66 7.68 -28.51 2.58
C GLY A 66 6.31 -28.28 3.23
N ALA A 67 5.52 -27.28 2.81
CA ALA A 67 4.17 -27.07 3.37
C ALA A 67 3.18 -28.18 2.95
N LEU A 68 3.38 -28.80 1.79
CA LEU A 68 2.53 -29.88 1.26
C LEU A 68 2.75 -31.26 1.91
N VAL A 69 3.57 -31.36 2.97
CA VAL A 69 3.82 -32.62 3.69
C VAL A 69 2.52 -33.27 4.19
N TRP A 70 1.47 -32.48 4.46
CA TRP A 70 0.14 -33.00 4.81
C TRP A 70 -0.55 -33.79 3.68
N LEU A 71 -0.24 -33.53 2.41
CA LEU A 71 -0.86 -34.17 1.25
C LEU A 71 -0.08 -35.41 0.75
N GLY A 72 1.20 -35.52 1.12
CA GLY A 72 2.06 -36.69 0.88
C GLY A 72 3.56 -36.35 0.94
N GLU A 73 4.41 -37.28 1.39
CA GLU A 73 5.87 -37.09 1.47
C GLU A 73 6.53 -36.76 0.11
N GLU A 74 5.92 -37.19 -1.00
CA GLU A 74 6.41 -36.94 -2.36
C GLU A 74 6.33 -35.46 -2.76
N TYR A 75 5.39 -34.70 -2.17
CA TYR A 75 5.17 -33.28 -2.49
C TYR A 75 6.00 -32.31 -1.64
N ALA A 76 6.81 -32.80 -0.71
CA ALA A 76 7.61 -31.98 0.19
C ALA A 76 8.70 -31.14 -0.52
N SER A 77 9.07 -31.51 -1.75
CA SER A 77 10.15 -30.87 -2.52
C SER A 77 9.69 -29.85 -3.55
N TYR A 78 8.37 -29.63 -3.71
CA TYR A 78 7.85 -28.67 -4.68
C TYR A 78 7.69 -27.29 -4.05
N ASP A 79 8.38 -26.30 -4.63
CA ASP A 79 8.20 -24.89 -4.33
C ASP A 79 7.03 -24.31 -5.16
N LEU A 80 5.98 -23.86 -4.49
CA LEU A 80 4.81 -23.21 -5.11
C LEU A 80 4.82 -21.68 -4.93
N SER A 81 5.92 -21.10 -4.46
CA SER A 81 6.05 -19.66 -4.21
C SER A 81 5.75 -18.80 -5.44
N PHE A 82 5.99 -19.32 -6.66
CA PHE A 82 5.64 -18.62 -7.90
C PHE A 82 4.14 -18.32 -8.05
N LEU A 83 3.28 -19.08 -7.35
CA LEU A 83 1.82 -18.94 -7.41
C LEU A 83 1.26 -17.91 -6.40
N SER A 84 2.12 -17.31 -5.56
CA SER A 84 1.75 -16.36 -4.50
C SER A 84 0.82 -15.24 -4.97
N PHE A 85 1.19 -14.57 -6.05
CA PHE A 85 0.41 -13.45 -6.56
C PHE A 85 -1.02 -13.86 -6.96
N ILE A 86 -1.16 -15.00 -7.66
CA ILE A 86 -2.46 -15.46 -8.16
C ILE A 86 -3.35 -15.88 -6.99
N LEU A 87 -2.80 -16.62 -6.02
CA LEU A 87 -3.55 -17.05 -4.83
C LEU A 87 -3.98 -15.88 -3.97
N PHE A 88 -3.11 -14.89 -3.72
CA PHE A 88 -3.47 -13.72 -2.94
C PHE A 88 -4.55 -12.88 -3.62
N ILE A 89 -4.46 -12.65 -4.93
CA ILE A 89 -5.48 -11.93 -5.69
C ILE A 89 -6.82 -12.70 -5.66
N ALA A 90 -6.81 -14.02 -5.81
CA ALA A 90 -8.02 -14.85 -5.76
C ALA A 90 -8.72 -14.78 -4.39
N THR A 91 -7.95 -14.85 -3.30
CA THR A 91 -8.49 -14.70 -1.93
C THR A 91 -9.07 -13.30 -1.72
N ILE A 92 -8.37 -12.26 -2.16
CA ILE A 92 -8.84 -10.87 -2.06
C ILE A 92 -10.13 -10.68 -2.87
N ALA A 93 -10.18 -11.16 -4.11
CA ALA A 93 -11.36 -11.05 -4.96
C ALA A 93 -12.58 -11.73 -4.34
N THR A 94 -12.40 -12.93 -3.77
CA THR A 94 -13.47 -13.66 -3.09
C THR A 94 -13.99 -12.88 -1.86
N MET A 95 -13.07 -12.31 -1.07
CA MET A 95 -13.45 -11.54 0.11
C MET A 95 -14.13 -10.21 -0.24
N VAL A 96 -13.64 -9.52 -1.26
CA VAL A 96 -14.26 -8.28 -1.74
C VAL A 96 -15.64 -8.54 -2.32
N GLN A 97 -15.83 -9.65 -3.03
CA GLN A 97 -17.15 -10.06 -3.53
C GLN A 97 -18.14 -10.26 -2.37
N LEU A 98 -17.71 -10.86 -1.28
CA LEU A 98 -18.55 -10.99 -0.07
C LEU A 98 -18.90 -9.61 0.51
N VAL A 99 -17.92 -8.70 0.57
CA VAL A 99 -18.14 -7.32 1.05
C VAL A 99 -19.10 -6.55 0.16
N GLU A 100 -19.04 -6.72 -1.16
CA GLU A 100 -19.96 -6.08 -2.10
C GLU A 100 -21.42 -6.44 -1.78
N ILE A 101 -21.71 -7.73 -1.62
CA ILE A 101 -23.06 -8.25 -1.28
C ILE A 101 -23.51 -7.73 0.09
N VAL A 102 -22.61 -7.65 1.07
CA VAL A 102 -22.90 -7.13 2.41
C VAL A 102 -23.21 -5.63 2.35
N VAL A 103 -22.42 -4.84 1.64
CA VAL A 103 -22.61 -3.38 1.53
C VAL A 103 -23.91 -3.05 0.81
N GLU A 104 -24.25 -3.78 -0.27
CA GLU A 104 -25.53 -3.62 -0.97
C GLU A 104 -26.72 -3.80 -0.04
N LYS A 105 -26.65 -4.79 0.87
CA LYS A 105 -27.74 -5.09 1.81
C LYS A 105 -27.83 -4.16 3.02
N PHE A 106 -26.70 -3.75 3.60
CA PHE A 106 -26.69 -2.95 4.82
C PHE A 106 -26.64 -1.43 4.58
N SER A 107 -26.04 -0.97 3.48
CA SER A 107 -25.86 0.45 3.20
C SER A 107 -26.07 0.79 1.71
N PRO A 108 -27.34 0.88 1.26
CA PRO A 108 -27.65 1.26 -0.11
C PRO A 108 -27.17 2.69 -0.46
N SER A 109 -27.03 3.58 0.53
CA SER A 109 -26.49 4.93 0.30
C SER A 109 -25.01 4.91 -0.06
N LEU A 110 -24.21 4.02 0.54
CA LEU A 110 -22.80 3.86 0.23
C LEU A 110 -22.62 3.15 -1.12
N TYR A 111 -23.42 2.12 -1.39
CA TYR A 111 -23.44 1.42 -2.68
C TYR A 111 -23.72 2.40 -3.84
N ASN A 112 -24.74 3.25 -3.70
CA ASN A 112 -25.08 4.27 -4.70
C ASN A 112 -24.00 5.36 -4.84
N SER A 113 -23.22 5.63 -3.80
CA SER A 113 -22.19 6.69 -3.81
C SER A 113 -20.85 6.20 -4.37
N LEU A 114 -20.50 4.92 -4.15
CA LEU A 114 -19.26 4.32 -4.62
C LEU A 114 -19.44 3.60 -5.96
N GLY A 115 -20.62 3.06 -6.27
CA GLY A 115 -20.95 2.41 -7.54
C GLY A 115 -19.86 1.47 -8.03
N ILE A 116 -19.25 1.81 -9.17
CA ILE A 116 -18.16 1.07 -9.84
C ILE A 116 -16.86 0.93 -9.02
N PHE A 117 -16.69 1.68 -7.94
CA PHE A 117 -15.49 1.61 -7.10
C PHE A 117 -15.49 0.43 -6.11
N LEU A 118 -16.64 -0.24 -5.88
CA LEU A 118 -16.70 -1.43 -5.01
C LEU A 118 -15.88 -2.60 -5.58
N PRO A 119 -16.05 -3.01 -6.85
CA PRO A 119 -15.18 -4.02 -7.47
C PRO A 119 -13.71 -3.60 -7.52
N LEU A 120 -13.44 -2.29 -7.59
CA LEU A 120 -12.08 -1.74 -7.62
C LEU A 120 -11.33 -1.92 -6.29
N ILE A 121 -12.01 -2.33 -5.21
CA ILE A 121 -11.36 -2.73 -3.94
C ILE A 121 -10.51 -3.99 -4.17
N ALA A 122 -10.94 -4.93 -5.02
CA ALA A 122 -10.21 -6.18 -5.27
C ALA A 122 -8.81 -5.95 -5.87
N VAL A 123 -8.67 -4.89 -6.66
CA VAL A 123 -7.40 -4.48 -7.29
C VAL A 123 -6.72 -3.34 -6.55
N ASN A 124 -7.11 -3.08 -5.29
CA ASN A 124 -6.45 -2.06 -4.48
C ASN A 124 -5.04 -2.51 -4.11
N CYS A 125 -4.04 -1.77 -4.60
CA CYS A 125 -2.63 -2.10 -4.37
C CYS A 125 -2.29 -2.18 -2.88
N ALA A 126 -2.92 -1.38 -2.00
CA ALA A 126 -2.63 -1.44 -0.57
C ALA A 126 -3.04 -2.79 0.06
N ILE A 127 -4.11 -3.41 -0.43
CA ILE A 127 -4.59 -4.72 0.06
C ILE A 127 -3.64 -5.84 -0.38
N LEU A 128 -3.28 -5.84 -1.68
CA LEU A 128 -2.32 -6.79 -2.22
C LEU A 128 -0.93 -6.61 -1.55
N GLY A 129 -0.46 -5.37 -1.44
CA GLY A 129 0.80 -5.05 -0.80
C GLY A 129 0.83 -5.42 0.69
N GLY A 130 -0.29 -5.33 1.40
CA GLY A 130 -0.40 -5.84 2.77
C GLY A 130 -0.11 -7.35 2.86
N SER A 131 -0.64 -8.12 1.94
CA SER A 131 -0.41 -9.57 1.88
C SER A 131 1.04 -9.90 1.48
N LEU A 132 1.60 -9.16 0.52
CA LEU A 132 2.98 -9.36 0.07
C LEU A 132 4.01 -8.92 1.11
N PHE A 133 3.77 -7.81 1.83
CA PHE A 133 4.65 -7.38 2.92
C PHE A 133 4.58 -8.32 4.12
N MET A 134 3.43 -8.94 4.38
CA MET A 134 3.32 -10.00 5.38
C MET A 134 4.21 -11.20 5.03
N GLN A 135 4.21 -11.63 3.75
CA GLN A 135 5.08 -12.71 3.27
C GLN A 135 6.56 -12.31 3.32
N SER A 136 6.90 -11.11 2.83
CA SER A 136 8.28 -10.60 2.77
C SER A 136 8.89 -10.34 4.15
N ARG A 137 8.06 -10.04 5.16
CA ARG A 137 8.49 -9.80 6.55
C ARG A 137 8.49 -11.08 7.41
N ASP A 138 8.15 -12.23 6.83
CA ASP A 138 8.09 -13.54 7.50
C ASP A 138 7.43 -13.48 8.90
N ILE A 139 6.17 -13.05 8.94
CA ILE A 139 5.46 -12.90 10.21
C ILE A 139 5.22 -14.29 10.82
N ALA A 140 5.78 -14.54 12.01
CA ALA A 140 5.81 -15.88 12.60
C ALA A 140 4.47 -16.38 13.19
N THR A 141 3.50 -15.50 13.48
CA THR A 141 2.24 -15.90 14.13
C THR A 141 1.00 -15.31 13.48
N LEU A 142 -0.10 -16.08 13.51
CA LEU A 142 -1.42 -15.65 13.03
C LEU A 142 -1.93 -14.40 13.76
N GLY A 143 -1.64 -14.28 15.06
CA GLY A 143 -2.00 -13.10 15.85
C GLY A 143 -1.27 -11.83 15.42
N LEU A 144 0.01 -11.94 15.07
CA LEU A 144 0.79 -10.84 14.50
C LEU A 144 0.29 -10.47 13.09
N ALA A 145 -0.06 -11.46 12.27
CA ALA A 145 -0.59 -11.23 10.92
C ALA A 145 -1.93 -10.48 10.95
N LEU A 146 -2.84 -10.84 11.86
CA LEU A 146 -4.10 -10.13 12.06
C LEU A 146 -3.87 -8.71 12.55
N ASN A 147 -3.02 -8.53 13.55
CA ASN A 147 -2.68 -7.21 14.06
C ASN A 147 -2.04 -6.33 12.96
N TYR A 148 -1.17 -6.91 12.14
CA TYR A 148 -0.58 -6.24 10.98
C TYR A 148 -1.64 -5.81 9.97
N GLY A 149 -2.54 -6.71 9.54
CA GLY A 149 -3.62 -6.36 8.60
C GLY A 149 -4.58 -5.28 9.13
N VAL A 150 -4.95 -5.34 10.40
CA VAL A 150 -5.79 -4.31 11.03
C VAL A 150 -5.05 -2.98 11.11
N SER A 151 -3.81 -2.98 11.59
CA SER A 151 -3.00 -1.77 11.73
C SER A 151 -2.72 -1.10 10.39
N SER A 152 -2.39 -1.86 9.35
CA SER A 152 -2.15 -1.32 8.01
C SER A 152 -3.42 -0.76 7.38
N GLY A 153 -4.57 -1.42 7.61
CA GLY A 153 -5.88 -0.90 7.21
C GLY A 153 -6.24 0.40 7.91
N ILE A 154 -5.94 0.53 9.21
CA ILE A 154 -6.14 1.77 9.97
C ILE A 154 -5.24 2.88 9.43
N GLY A 155 -3.97 2.58 9.11
CA GLY A 155 -3.07 3.54 8.47
C GLY A 155 -3.63 4.09 7.16
N TRP A 156 -4.21 3.22 6.32
CA TRP A 156 -4.87 3.62 5.08
C TRP A 156 -6.16 4.43 5.33
N PHE A 157 -6.98 4.02 6.32
CA PHE A 157 -8.19 4.74 6.73
C PHE A 157 -7.89 6.16 7.21
N LEU A 158 -6.86 6.32 8.04
CA LEU A 158 -6.43 7.64 8.53
C LEU A 158 -5.96 8.52 7.38
N ALA A 159 -5.22 7.96 6.41
CA ALA A 159 -4.79 8.69 5.23
C ALA A 159 -6.00 9.22 4.44
N ILE A 160 -6.96 8.35 4.06
CA ILE A 160 -8.12 8.77 3.26
C ILE A 160 -9.02 9.77 4.01
N LEU A 161 -9.16 9.60 5.33
CA LEU A 161 -9.93 10.51 6.18
C LEU A 161 -9.29 11.91 6.22
N ALA A 162 -7.96 11.98 6.39
CA ALA A 162 -7.22 13.23 6.46
C ALA A 162 -7.32 14.01 5.14
N ILE A 163 -7.12 13.37 3.98
CA ILE A 163 -7.26 14.06 2.69
C ILE A 163 -8.71 14.48 2.42
N ALA A 164 -9.70 13.68 2.82
CA ALA A 164 -11.10 14.03 2.64
C ALA A 164 -11.47 15.28 3.45
N ALA A 165 -11.01 15.36 4.71
CA ALA A 165 -11.21 16.53 5.55
C ALA A 165 -10.53 17.79 4.96
N ILE A 166 -9.29 17.66 4.48
CA ILE A 166 -8.57 18.78 3.84
C ILE A 166 -9.27 19.23 2.56
N ARG A 167 -9.70 18.29 1.71
CA ARG A 167 -10.39 18.59 0.44
C ARG A 167 -11.76 19.24 0.67
N GLU A 168 -12.49 18.83 1.70
CA GLU A 168 -13.76 19.44 2.07
C GLU A 168 -13.56 20.90 2.52
N LYS A 169 -12.49 21.17 3.28
CA LYS A 169 -12.11 22.54 3.69
C LYS A 169 -11.64 23.41 2.53
N ILE A 170 -10.84 22.86 1.61
CA ILE A 170 -10.30 23.59 0.44
C ILE A 170 -11.39 23.96 -0.56
N ARG A 171 -12.52 23.26 -0.58
CA ARG A 171 -13.67 23.62 -1.42
C ARG A 171 -14.18 25.05 -1.18
N TYR A 172 -14.08 25.53 0.06
CA TYR A 172 -14.46 26.89 0.45
C TYR A 172 -13.37 27.93 0.15
N SER A 173 -12.20 27.50 -0.32
CA SER A 173 -11.06 28.36 -0.63
C SER A 173 -10.94 28.63 -2.13
N ASN A 174 -10.30 29.74 -2.49
CA ASN A 174 -10.19 30.15 -3.88
C ASN A 174 -8.99 29.47 -4.57
N VAL A 175 -9.22 28.25 -5.07
CA VAL A 175 -8.20 27.48 -5.81
C VAL A 175 -8.15 27.94 -7.28
N PRO A 176 -6.97 28.18 -7.88
CA PRO A 176 -6.86 28.57 -9.29
C PRO A 176 -7.53 27.54 -10.21
N ALA A 177 -8.24 28.03 -11.24
CA ALA A 177 -9.10 27.21 -12.09
C ALA A 177 -8.42 25.96 -12.71
N PRO A 178 -7.15 26.02 -13.18
CA PRO A 178 -6.49 24.84 -13.78
C PRO A 178 -6.17 23.72 -12.78
N LEU A 179 -6.02 24.04 -11.49
CA LEU A 179 -5.62 23.07 -10.45
C LEU A 179 -6.81 22.48 -9.68
N ARG A 180 -8.04 22.93 -9.96
CA ARG A 180 -9.24 22.45 -9.28
C ARG A 180 -9.46 20.96 -9.53
N GLY A 181 -9.71 20.20 -8.46
CA GLY A 181 -10.00 18.78 -8.53
C GLY A 181 -8.78 17.91 -8.27
N LEU A 182 -8.31 17.19 -9.29
CA LEU A 182 -7.26 16.17 -9.12
C LEU A 182 -5.88 16.79 -8.92
N GLY A 183 -5.54 17.87 -9.64
CA GLY A 183 -4.24 18.54 -9.56
C GLY A 183 -3.88 19.01 -8.15
N ILE A 184 -4.79 19.76 -7.50
CA ILE A 184 -4.59 20.16 -6.10
C ILE A 184 -4.54 18.96 -5.14
N THR A 185 -5.27 17.88 -5.45
CA THR A 185 -5.26 16.67 -4.61
C THR A 185 -3.90 15.99 -4.62
N PHE A 186 -3.22 15.94 -5.78
CA PHE A 186 -1.84 15.45 -5.86
C PHE A 186 -0.87 16.31 -5.05
N ILE A 187 -0.98 17.64 -5.16
CA ILE A 187 -0.13 18.58 -4.40
C ILE A 187 -0.32 18.38 -2.89
N ILE A 188 -1.58 18.32 -2.42
CA ILE A 188 -1.88 18.08 -1.00
C ILE A 188 -1.33 16.74 -0.56
N THR A 189 -1.47 15.70 -1.38
CA THR A 189 -0.98 14.35 -1.03
C THR A 189 0.54 14.34 -0.89
N GLY A 190 1.26 15.05 -1.76
CA GLY A 190 2.72 15.22 -1.62
C GLY A 190 3.10 15.98 -0.34
N LEU A 191 2.41 17.07 -0.02
CA LEU A 191 2.64 17.82 1.22
C LEU A 191 2.34 16.97 2.48
N MET A 192 1.29 16.15 2.43
CA MET A 192 0.96 15.21 3.50
C MET A 192 2.03 14.11 3.64
N ALA A 193 2.56 13.60 2.53
CA ALA A 193 3.64 12.60 2.54
C ALA A 193 4.90 13.15 3.21
N ILE A 194 5.30 14.39 2.90
CA ILE A 194 6.42 15.07 3.57
C ILE A 194 6.17 15.20 5.08
N GLY A 195 4.95 15.55 5.48
CA GLY A 195 4.55 15.58 6.89
C GLY A 195 4.68 14.21 7.56
N PHE A 196 4.24 13.14 6.89
CA PHE A 196 4.30 11.78 7.42
C PHE A 196 5.72 11.22 7.50
N MET A 197 6.63 11.61 6.61
CA MET A 197 8.06 11.23 6.71
C MET A 197 8.69 11.67 8.04
N SER A 198 8.15 12.71 8.69
CA SER A 198 8.61 13.15 10.01
C SER A 198 8.37 12.10 11.10
N PHE A 199 7.42 11.17 10.91
CA PHE A 199 7.16 10.09 11.87
C PHE A 199 8.14 8.91 11.73
N GLY A 200 8.90 8.81 10.62
CA GLY A 200 9.82 7.70 10.36
C GLY A 200 10.88 7.51 11.46
N GLY A 201 11.32 8.59 12.10
CA GLY A 201 12.30 8.55 13.20
C GLY A 201 11.74 8.31 14.60
N MET A 202 10.42 8.13 14.76
CA MET A 202 9.78 8.11 16.10
C MET A 202 9.98 6.80 16.87
N LEU A 203 10.13 5.65 16.19
CA LEU A 203 10.33 4.34 16.82
C LEU A 203 11.70 3.73 16.51
N THR A 204 12.44 4.30 15.56
CA THR A 204 13.84 3.98 15.31
C THR A 204 14.68 4.83 16.26
N GLY A 205 14.85 4.38 17.51
CA GLY A 205 15.74 5.06 18.45
C GLY A 205 17.15 5.16 17.86
N GLY A 206 17.57 6.37 17.47
CA GLY A 206 18.98 6.78 17.35
C GLY A 206 19.89 6.16 16.28
N ASP A 207 19.52 5.04 15.64
CA ASP A 207 20.49 4.25 14.83
C ASP A 207 20.17 4.16 13.33
N GLU A 208 19.32 5.04 12.82
CA GLU A 208 19.38 5.39 11.40
C GLU A 208 19.87 6.83 11.32
N SER A 209 21.10 6.99 10.81
CA SER A 209 21.57 8.26 10.30
C SER A 209 20.46 8.80 9.40
N THR A 210 19.80 9.85 9.89
CA THR A 210 19.17 10.84 9.02
C THR A 210 20.13 11.02 7.85
N PRO A 211 19.69 10.96 6.57
CA PRO A 211 20.49 11.54 5.52
C PRO A 211 20.59 13.01 5.91
N SER A 212 21.63 13.33 6.66
CA SER A 212 21.91 14.68 7.06
C SER A 212 22.06 15.41 5.75
N LEU A 213 21.30 16.48 5.59
CA LEU A 213 21.60 17.51 4.60
C LEU A 213 22.86 18.27 5.06
N ASP A 214 23.88 17.55 5.51
CA ASP A 214 25.23 18.03 5.77
C ASP A 214 26.06 17.74 4.52
N GLY A 215 25.65 18.38 3.43
CA GLY A 215 26.36 18.37 2.16
C GLY A 215 26.53 19.80 1.70
N ASN A 216 27.70 20.37 2.00
CA ASN A 216 28.20 21.62 1.43
C ASN A 216 27.79 21.74 -0.08
N PRO A 217 27.21 22.86 -0.53
CA PRO A 217 26.62 23.01 -1.87
C PRO A 217 27.54 22.78 -3.09
N GLU A 218 28.82 22.45 -2.90
CA GLU A 218 29.73 22.02 -3.97
C GLU A 218 29.53 20.57 -4.43
N ASN A 219 29.05 19.66 -3.58
CA ASN A 219 28.97 18.23 -3.93
C ASN A 219 27.70 17.82 -4.70
N VAL A 220 26.71 18.72 -4.78
CA VAL A 220 25.49 18.48 -5.59
C VAL A 220 25.80 18.60 -7.09
N GLY A 221 26.78 19.41 -7.47
CA GLY A 221 27.22 19.54 -8.86
C GLY A 221 27.83 18.25 -9.42
N MET A 222 28.72 17.61 -8.64
CA MET A 222 29.41 16.39 -9.07
C MET A 222 28.50 15.16 -9.12
N GLN A 223 27.54 15.02 -8.19
CA GLN A 223 26.57 13.91 -8.24
C GLN A 223 25.62 14.04 -9.44
N THR A 224 25.29 15.26 -9.87
CA THR A 224 24.40 15.48 -11.02
C THR A 224 25.11 15.18 -12.35
N GLU A 225 26.42 15.42 -12.47
CA GLU A 225 27.20 15.03 -13.65
C GLU A 225 27.40 13.51 -13.75
N GLN A 226 27.70 12.83 -12.64
CA GLN A 226 27.92 11.38 -12.64
C GLN A 226 26.64 10.58 -12.96
N ILE A 227 25.48 11.00 -12.46
CA ILE A 227 24.19 10.36 -12.78
C ILE A 227 23.83 10.56 -14.27
N ASN A 228 24.30 11.65 -14.89
CA ASN A 228 24.03 11.92 -16.30
C ASN A 228 24.94 11.09 -17.23
N GLU A 229 26.23 10.93 -16.89
CA GLU A 229 27.15 10.07 -17.66
C GLU A 229 26.73 8.59 -17.61
N GLU A 230 26.32 8.08 -16.43
CA GLU A 230 25.93 6.67 -16.25
C GLU A 230 24.60 6.34 -16.98
N ASN A 231 23.66 7.30 -17.04
CA ASN A 231 22.42 7.15 -17.81
C ASN A 231 22.65 7.25 -19.34
N ILE A 232 23.64 8.01 -19.81
CA ILE A 232 23.97 8.11 -21.24
C ILE A 232 24.64 6.82 -21.75
N GLU A 233 25.53 6.20 -20.96
CA GLU A 233 26.13 4.90 -21.31
C GLU A 233 25.11 3.75 -21.29
N THR A 234 24.17 3.78 -20.33
CA THR A 234 23.11 2.76 -20.24
C THR A 234 22.08 2.91 -21.37
N ALA A 235 21.77 4.13 -21.81
CA ALA A 235 20.88 4.35 -22.95
C ALA A 235 21.50 3.88 -24.29
N GLN A 236 22.79 4.13 -24.52
CA GLN A 236 23.48 3.70 -25.74
C GLN A 236 23.65 2.17 -25.82
N THR A 237 23.86 1.48 -24.70
CA THR A 237 24.00 0.01 -24.69
C THR A 237 22.68 -0.74 -24.93
N VAL A 238 21.54 -0.14 -24.53
CA VAL A 238 20.19 -0.69 -24.78
C VAL A 238 19.76 -0.51 -26.24
N GLU A 239 20.07 0.62 -26.89
CA GLU A 239 19.76 0.83 -28.32
C GLU A 239 20.60 -0.05 -29.26
N VAL A 240 21.87 -0.30 -28.97
CA VAL A 240 22.74 -1.13 -29.85
C VAL A 240 22.40 -2.63 -29.74
N SER A 241 21.96 -3.08 -28.56
CA SER A 241 21.63 -4.50 -28.32
C SER A 241 20.31 -4.95 -28.97
N THR A 242 19.40 -4.02 -29.26
CA THR A 242 18.09 -4.32 -29.87
C THR A 242 18.08 -4.31 -31.40
N ILE A 243 19.08 -3.71 -32.06
CA ILE A 243 19.18 -3.68 -33.53
C ILE A 243 19.92 -4.91 -34.12
N THR A 244 20.67 -5.67 -33.31
CA THR A 244 21.54 -6.77 -33.81
C THR A 244 20.91 -8.18 -33.66
N LYS A 245 19.62 -8.29 -33.30
CA LYS A 245 18.92 -9.58 -33.12
C LYS A 245 17.57 -9.67 -33.84
N GLN A 246 17.45 -9.09 -35.03
CA GLN A 246 16.45 -9.47 -36.03
C GLN A 246 17.11 -9.82 -37.35
#